data_AF-A0A9J7Z2V2-F1
#
_entry.id   AF-A0A9J7Z2V2-F1
#
_cell.length_a   1.000
_cell.length_b   1.000
_cell.length_c   1.000
_cell.angle_alpha   90.00
_cell.angle_beta   90.00
_cell.angle_gamma   90.00
#
_symmetry.space_group_name_H-M   'P 1'
#
loop_
_entity.id
_entity.type
_entity.pdbx_description
1 polymer ?
#
loop_
_entity_poly.entity_id
_entity_poly.type
_entity_poly.pdbx_seq_one_letter_code
_entity_poly.pdbx_strand_id
1 'polypeptide(L)'
;MGFASPLLFLIANTWGRVAMDPFSQLILLISVVSFCTFQWLFHSVSPWASSRISPGFLKLNHKQKIEWNSRTVSTLHALLVGLFCLYILFFDEAVNQDPVWGDPTLVKINVSITTGYLISDLLLIFYYWRAIGDKFFVIHHLAALYAYYYVLGQGMLPYFANFRLLAEFSTPCVNQRWFFEVLGYPKVSKPNMANGVLMAFVFFLVRIAVMPVYYSRMCSVYGTEAFYKVSFGGRSAWIFSSICLDIMNVMWMHKIARGCYKVLLSSRRSKPESQENGKTN
;
A
#
# COMPACT_ATOMS: atom_id res chain seq x y z
N MET A 1 17.84 1.62 60.26
CA MET A 1 16.49 2.01 59.81
C MET A 1 16.65 3.03 58.69
N GLY A 2 16.63 2.57 57.44
CA GLY A 2 16.84 3.42 56.26
C GLY A 2 15.52 4.04 55.83
N PHE A 3 15.42 5.36 55.88
CA PHE A 3 14.33 6.12 55.28
C PHE A 3 14.45 6.06 53.76
N ALA A 4 13.68 5.18 53.12
CA ALA A 4 13.43 5.29 51.69
C ALA A 4 12.60 6.56 51.45
N SER A 5 13.15 7.48 50.64
CA SER A 5 12.51 8.76 50.32
C SER A 5 11.11 8.56 49.69
N PRO A 6 10.05 9.22 50.18
CA PRO A 6 8.70 9.16 49.60
C PRO A 6 8.66 9.52 48.11
N LEU A 7 9.66 10.29 47.66
CA LEU A 7 9.79 10.73 46.27
C LEU A 7 10.16 9.57 45.33
N LEU A 8 10.94 8.58 45.79
CA LEU A 8 11.26 7.39 45.00
C LEU A 8 10.05 6.45 44.87
N PHE A 9 9.17 6.43 45.88
CA PHE A 9 7.89 5.70 45.82
C PHE A 9 6.88 6.38 44.88
N LEU A 10 6.87 7.72 44.83
CA LEU A 10 6.06 8.51 43.90
C LEU A 10 6.57 8.46 42.44
N ILE A 11 7.89 8.38 42.23
CA ILE A 11 8.47 8.19 40.89
C ILE A 11 8.25 6.75 40.41
N ALA A 12 8.34 5.74 41.28
CA ALA A 12 8.00 4.36 40.93
C ALA A 12 6.51 4.16 40.59
N ASN A 13 5.60 4.90 41.24
CA ASN A 13 4.16 4.84 40.95
C ASN A 13 3.70 5.69 39.76
N THR A 14 4.45 6.72 39.36
CA THR A 14 4.16 7.48 38.13
C THR A 14 4.63 6.75 36.86
N TRP A 15 5.55 5.80 37.01
CA TRP A 15 5.89 4.77 36.01
C TRP A 15 5.11 3.46 36.22
N GLY A 16 3.96 3.53 36.91
CA GLY A 16 2.96 2.46 36.83
C GLY A 16 2.67 2.23 35.36
N ARG A 17 3.10 1.06 34.84
CA ARG A 17 2.85 0.62 33.47
C ARG A 17 1.40 0.98 33.14
N VAL A 18 1.20 1.94 32.24
CA VAL A 18 -0.10 2.08 31.58
C VAL A 18 -0.24 0.78 30.82
N ALA A 19 -0.93 -0.18 31.43
CA ALA A 19 -1.22 -1.45 30.80
C ALA A 19 -1.98 -1.07 29.52
N MET A 20 -1.36 -1.34 28.37
CA MET A 20 -2.05 -1.18 27.10
C MET A 20 -3.36 -1.95 27.20
N ASP A 21 -4.46 -1.34 26.78
CA ASP A 21 -5.73 -2.03 26.76
C ASP A 21 -5.63 -3.30 25.89
N PRO A 22 -6.41 -4.36 26.18
CA PRO A 22 -6.29 -5.64 25.50
C PRO A 22 -6.40 -5.53 23.97
N PHE A 23 -7.17 -4.57 23.47
CA PHE A 23 -7.33 -4.36 22.05
C PHE A 23 -6.09 -3.72 21.41
N SER A 24 -5.49 -2.72 22.06
CA SER A 24 -4.19 -2.18 21.63
C SER A 24 -3.08 -3.24 21.64
N GLN A 25 -3.09 -4.18 22.59
CA GLN A 25 -2.17 -5.32 22.60
C GLN A 25 -2.42 -6.25 21.41
N LEU A 26 -3.68 -6.53 21.10
CA LEU A 26 -4.06 -7.31 19.92
C LEU A 26 -3.59 -6.65 18.62
N ILE A 27 -3.80 -5.34 18.46
CA ILE A 27 -3.36 -4.58 17.28
C ILE A 27 -1.84 -4.61 17.13
N LEU A 28 -1.09 -4.47 18.23
CA LEU A 28 0.36 -4.60 18.21
C LEU A 28 0.78 -6.03 17.82
N LEU A 29 0.15 -7.05 18.40
CA LEU A 29 0.40 -8.44 18.07
C LEU A 29 0.16 -8.73 16.60
N ILE A 30 -0.96 -8.26 16.02
CA ILE A 30 -1.26 -8.42 14.59
C ILE A 30 -0.18 -7.74 13.74
N SER A 31 0.27 -6.53 14.11
CA SER A 31 1.34 -5.83 13.40
C SER A 31 2.65 -6.61 13.41
N VAL A 32 3.03 -7.17 14.56
CA VAL A 32 4.27 -7.99 14.71
C VAL A 32 4.16 -9.30 13.95
N VAL A 33 3.02 -10.00 14.06
CA VAL A 33 2.77 -11.24 13.31
C VAL A 33 2.78 -10.98 11.81
N SER A 34 2.16 -9.89 11.37
CA SER A 34 2.18 -9.44 9.97
C SER A 34 3.61 -9.21 9.49
N PHE A 35 4.41 -8.43 10.24
CA PHE A 35 5.83 -8.21 9.94
C PHE A 35 6.59 -9.53 9.75
N CYS A 36 6.52 -10.43 10.73
CA CYS A 36 7.20 -11.73 10.69
C CYS A 36 6.71 -12.58 9.51
N THR A 37 5.41 -12.57 9.23
CA THR A 37 4.80 -13.31 8.13
C THR A 37 5.32 -12.82 6.80
N PHE A 38 5.34 -11.50 6.56
CA PHE A 38 5.81 -10.94 5.30
C PHE A 38 7.33 -11.10 5.09
N GLN A 39 8.12 -11.06 6.17
CA GLN A 39 9.54 -11.43 6.13
C GLN A 39 9.75 -12.90 5.73
N TRP A 40 8.99 -13.81 6.36
CA TRP A 40 9.03 -15.23 6.02
C TRP A 40 8.57 -15.51 4.58
N LEU A 41 7.51 -14.83 4.13
CA LEU A 41 7.03 -14.92 2.75
C LEU A 41 8.11 -14.48 1.75
N PHE A 42 8.85 -13.41 2.04
CA PHE A 42 9.93 -12.92 1.18
C PHE A 42 11.13 -13.86 1.15
N HIS A 43 11.61 -14.31 2.32
CA HIS A 43 12.85 -15.07 2.42
C HIS A 43 12.69 -16.55 2.09
N SER A 44 11.52 -17.14 2.33
CA SER A 44 11.32 -18.59 2.21
C SER A 44 10.26 -18.96 1.18
N VAL A 45 9.04 -18.46 1.33
CA VAL A 45 7.90 -18.95 0.54
C VAL A 45 7.97 -18.50 -0.92
N SER A 46 8.25 -17.22 -1.18
CA SER A 46 8.29 -16.68 -2.53
C SER A 46 9.37 -17.34 -3.41
N PRO A 47 10.64 -17.50 -2.98
CA PRO A 47 11.64 -18.24 -3.76
C PRO A 47 11.24 -19.70 -3.99
N TRP A 48 10.71 -20.36 -2.96
CA TRP A 48 10.30 -21.77 -3.00
C TRP A 48 9.13 -22.00 -3.98
N ALA A 49 8.13 -21.12 -3.96
CA ALA A 49 6.97 -21.20 -4.86
C ALA A 49 7.37 -20.82 -6.29
N SER A 50 8.10 -19.70 -6.45
CA SER A 50 8.47 -19.16 -7.76
C SER A 50 9.37 -20.11 -8.55
N SER A 51 10.28 -20.82 -7.89
CA SER A 51 11.13 -21.83 -8.53
C SER A 51 10.37 -23.04 -9.07
N ARG A 52 9.16 -23.34 -8.56
CA ARG A 52 8.29 -24.43 -9.02
C ARG A 52 7.28 -23.99 -10.07
N ILE A 53 6.76 -22.77 -9.93
CA ILE A 53 5.67 -22.27 -10.77
C ILE A 53 6.21 -21.63 -12.06
N SER A 54 7.36 -20.94 -11.99
CA SER A 54 7.92 -20.19 -13.11
C SER A 54 9.35 -20.62 -13.40
N PRO A 55 9.59 -21.44 -14.45
CA PRO A 55 10.95 -21.77 -14.88
C PRO A 55 11.80 -20.53 -15.22
N GLY A 56 11.15 -19.41 -15.58
CA GLY A 56 11.82 -18.14 -15.83
C GLY A 56 12.49 -17.56 -14.58
N PHE A 57 11.94 -17.79 -13.38
CA PHE A 57 12.53 -17.33 -12.13
C PHE A 57 13.95 -17.85 -11.91
N LEU A 58 14.21 -19.11 -12.27
CA LEU A 58 15.52 -19.73 -12.10
C LEU A 58 16.61 -19.05 -12.93
N LYS A 59 16.24 -18.51 -14.10
CA LYS A 59 17.12 -17.82 -15.05
C LYS A 59 17.43 -16.38 -14.65
N LEU A 60 16.71 -15.82 -13.66
CA LEU A 60 16.90 -14.44 -13.22
C LEU A 60 18.22 -14.26 -12.46
N ASN A 61 18.82 -13.08 -12.62
CA ASN A 61 19.98 -12.71 -11.82
C ASN A 61 19.57 -12.43 -10.35
N HIS A 62 20.56 -12.34 -9.46
CA HIS A 62 20.32 -12.17 -8.03
C HIS A 62 19.45 -10.94 -7.68
N LYS A 63 19.69 -9.79 -8.34
CA LYS A 63 18.90 -8.57 -8.10
C LYS A 63 17.45 -8.73 -8.55
N GLN A 64 17.24 -9.33 -9.72
CA GLN A 64 15.90 -9.63 -10.24
C GLN A 64 15.16 -10.63 -9.36
N LYS A 65 15.83 -11.63 -8.78
CA LYS A 65 15.20 -12.56 -7.82
C LYS A 65 14.73 -11.84 -6.56
N ILE A 66 15.52 -10.90 -6.04
CA ILE A 66 15.12 -10.06 -4.91
C ILE A 66 13.88 -9.22 -5.25
N GLU A 67 13.92 -8.49 -6.37
CA GLU A 67 12.77 -7.67 -6.79
C GLU A 67 11.54 -8.52 -7.08
N TRP A 68 11.72 -9.70 -7.68
CA TRP A 68 10.65 -10.67 -7.91
C TRP A 68 9.97 -11.08 -6.61
N ASN A 69 10.75 -11.42 -5.59
CA ASN A 69 10.21 -11.83 -4.30
C ASN A 69 9.47 -10.68 -3.61
N SER A 70 10.04 -9.47 -3.59
CA SER A 70 9.36 -8.29 -3.04
C SER A 70 8.04 -8.00 -3.77
N ARG A 71 8.02 -8.06 -5.11
CA ARG A 71 6.79 -7.88 -5.90
C ARG A 71 5.75 -8.98 -5.69
N THR A 72 6.18 -10.21 -5.45
CA THR A 72 5.27 -11.33 -5.15
C THR A 72 4.59 -11.09 -3.80
N VAL A 73 5.38 -10.74 -2.79
CA VAL A 73 4.89 -10.47 -1.44
C VAL A 73 3.98 -9.23 -1.40
N SER A 74 4.33 -8.15 -2.08
CA SER A 74 3.49 -6.95 -2.17
C SER A 74 2.18 -7.19 -2.93
N THR A 75 2.17 -8.10 -3.90
CA THR A 75 0.95 -8.53 -4.58
C THR A 75 0.00 -9.27 -3.62
N LEU A 76 0.53 -10.18 -2.79
CA LEU A 76 -0.26 -10.90 -1.80
C LEU A 76 -0.84 -9.95 -0.74
N HIS A 77 -0.01 -9.03 -0.23
CA HIS A 77 -0.45 -7.99 0.69
C HIS A 77 -1.60 -7.16 0.08
N ALA A 78 -1.39 -6.65 -1.14
CA ALA A 78 -2.35 -5.80 -1.81
C ALA A 78 -3.72 -6.47 -2.04
N LEU A 79 -3.72 -7.77 -2.38
CA LEU A 79 -4.96 -8.53 -2.53
C LEU A 79 -5.67 -8.72 -1.18
N LEU A 80 -4.92 -9.06 -0.12
CA LEU A 80 -5.48 -9.26 1.22
C LEU A 80 -6.11 -7.97 1.75
N VAL A 81 -5.32 -6.89 1.83
CA VAL A 81 -5.77 -5.64 2.46
C VAL A 81 -6.75 -4.86 1.57
N GLY A 82 -6.66 -5.05 0.26
CA GLY A 82 -7.61 -4.52 -0.71
C GLY A 82 -8.98 -5.15 -0.54
N LEU A 83 -9.08 -6.48 -0.56
CA LEU A 83 -10.36 -7.17 -0.37
C LEU A 83 -11.00 -6.80 0.98
N PHE A 84 -10.19 -6.72 2.03
CA PHE A 84 -10.68 -6.30 3.34
C PHE A 84 -11.12 -4.83 3.35
N CYS A 85 -10.42 -3.95 2.62
CA CYS A 85 -10.82 -2.56 2.44
C CYS A 85 -12.21 -2.43 1.77
N LEU A 86 -12.47 -3.20 0.70
CA LEU A 86 -13.80 -3.22 0.07
C LEU A 86 -14.88 -3.71 1.02
N TYR A 87 -14.59 -4.76 1.80
CA TYR A 87 -15.52 -5.25 2.80
C TYR A 87 -15.92 -4.14 3.78
N ILE A 88 -14.95 -3.40 4.32
CA ILE A 88 -15.22 -2.27 5.22
C ILE A 88 -16.03 -1.18 4.51
N LEU A 89 -15.67 -0.81 3.29
CA LEU A 89 -16.41 0.25 2.56
C LEU A 89 -17.86 -0.13 2.26
N PHE A 90 -18.16 -1.40 1.99
CA PHE A 90 -19.52 -1.83 1.64
C PHE A 90 -20.38 -2.21 2.84
N PHE A 91 -19.78 -2.70 3.93
CA PHE A 91 -20.52 -3.33 5.02
C PHE A 91 -20.30 -2.71 6.40
N ASP A 92 -19.31 -1.83 6.60
CA ASP A 92 -19.06 -1.16 7.88
C ASP A 92 -19.80 0.18 7.94
N GLU A 93 -21.05 0.15 8.41
CA GLU A 93 -21.87 1.36 8.52
C GLU A 93 -21.30 2.36 9.53
N ALA A 94 -20.67 1.89 10.62
CA ALA A 94 -20.16 2.75 11.67
C ALA A 94 -19.09 3.72 11.14
N VAL A 95 -18.13 3.19 10.38
CA VAL A 95 -17.07 4.00 9.76
C VAL A 95 -17.60 4.88 8.61
N ASN A 96 -18.60 4.40 7.87
CA ASN A 96 -19.16 5.15 6.73
C ASN A 96 -20.07 6.31 7.15
N GLN A 97 -20.78 6.17 8.27
CA GLN A 97 -21.66 7.22 8.82
C GLN A 97 -20.88 8.29 9.59
N ASP A 98 -19.86 7.89 10.37
CA ASP A 98 -18.92 8.80 11.03
C ASP A 98 -17.49 8.59 10.50
N PRO A 99 -17.08 9.36 9.48
CA PRO A 99 -15.77 9.21 8.86
C PRO A 99 -14.57 9.47 9.80
N VAL A 100 -14.79 10.20 10.90
CA VAL A 100 -13.71 10.68 11.77
C VAL A 100 -13.58 9.82 13.01
N TRP A 101 -14.69 9.41 13.61
CA TRP A 101 -14.73 8.75 14.92
C TRP A 101 -15.60 7.48 14.97
N GLY A 102 -16.12 7.01 13.82
CA GLY A 102 -16.80 5.72 13.73
C GLY A 102 -15.95 4.57 14.25
N ASP A 103 -16.59 3.47 14.69
CA ASP A 103 -15.89 2.33 15.31
C ASP A 103 -14.71 1.85 14.44
N PRO A 104 -13.46 2.08 14.87
CA PRO A 104 -12.31 1.83 14.04
C PRO A 104 -11.86 0.37 14.09
N THR A 105 -12.61 -0.55 14.70
CA THR A 105 -12.16 -1.92 15.00
C THR A 105 -11.65 -2.68 13.76
N LEU A 106 -12.48 -2.81 12.72
CA LEU A 106 -12.09 -3.50 11.49
C LEU A 106 -10.98 -2.77 10.73
N VAL A 107 -11.05 -1.43 10.70
CA VAL A 107 -10.02 -0.60 10.09
C VAL A 107 -8.67 -0.77 10.79
N LYS A 108 -8.65 -0.79 12.13
CA LYS A 108 -7.43 -0.99 12.91
C LYS A 108 -6.82 -2.36 12.64
N ILE A 109 -7.63 -3.41 12.50
CA ILE A 109 -7.12 -4.73 12.10
C ILE A 109 -6.48 -4.65 10.71
N ASN A 110 -7.19 -4.13 9.70
CA ASN A 110 -6.66 -4.03 8.34
C ASN A 110 -5.38 -3.17 8.28
N VAL A 111 -5.40 -2.00 8.92
CA VAL A 111 -4.26 -1.07 9.01
C VAL A 111 -3.10 -1.69 9.81
N SER A 112 -3.36 -2.52 10.82
CA SER A 112 -2.28 -3.20 11.56
C SER A 112 -1.55 -4.24 10.73
N ILE A 113 -2.30 -4.98 9.88
CA ILE A 113 -1.71 -5.89 8.88
C ILE A 113 -0.85 -5.08 7.92
N THR A 114 -1.39 -3.98 7.37
CA THR A 114 -0.65 -3.09 6.47
C THR A 114 0.60 -2.49 7.13
N THR A 115 0.52 -2.02 8.37
CA THR A 115 1.66 -1.47 9.10
C THR A 115 2.78 -2.50 9.27
N GLY A 116 2.45 -3.72 9.66
CA GLY A 116 3.43 -4.81 9.75
C GLY A 116 4.12 -5.09 8.42
N TYR A 117 3.35 -5.12 7.32
CA TYR A 117 3.87 -5.24 5.96
C TYR A 117 4.78 -4.06 5.58
N LEU A 118 4.33 -2.82 5.79
CA LEU A 118 5.09 -1.62 5.40
C LEU A 118 6.43 -1.53 6.14
N ILE A 119 6.47 -1.88 7.43
CA ILE A 119 7.73 -1.93 8.18
C ILE A 119 8.64 -3.02 7.61
N SER A 120 8.07 -4.19 7.28
CA SER A 120 8.81 -5.30 6.66
C SER A 120 9.38 -4.91 5.30
N ASP A 121 8.58 -4.33 4.42
CA ASP A 121 9.00 -3.91 3.08
C ASP A 121 10.02 -2.77 3.15
N LEU A 122 9.84 -1.81 4.06
CA LEU A 122 10.80 -0.73 4.29
C LEU A 122 12.17 -1.25 4.74
N LEU A 123 12.20 -2.25 5.64
CA LEU A 123 13.44 -2.92 6.05
C LEU A 123 14.14 -3.60 4.86
N LEU A 124 13.37 -4.30 4.02
CA LEU A 124 13.89 -4.96 2.81
C LEU A 124 14.40 -3.93 1.80
N ILE A 125 13.70 -2.80 1.62
CA ILE A 125 14.13 -1.69 0.75
C ILE A 125 15.49 -1.15 1.20
N PHE A 126 15.68 -0.92 2.49
CA PHE A 126 16.97 -0.43 3.00
C PHE A 126 18.08 -1.48 2.89
N TYR A 127 17.80 -2.74 3.24
CA TYR A 127 18.79 -3.81 3.17
C TYR A 127 19.20 -4.13 1.72
N TYR A 128 18.24 -4.19 0.81
CA TYR A 128 18.43 -4.49 -0.61
C TYR A 128 18.34 -3.24 -1.50
N TRP A 129 18.87 -2.11 -1.03
CA TRP A 129 18.81 -0.82 -1.73
C TRP A 129 19.27 -0.88 -3.19
N ARG A 130 20.33 -1.67 -3.48
CA ARG A 130 20.86 -1.84 -4.83
C ARG A 130 19.95 -2.61 -5.80
N ALA A 131 18.92 -3.29 -5.29
CA ALA A 131 17.97 -4.08 -6.07
C ALA A 131 16.59 -3.42 -6.13
N ILE A 132 16.05 -2.95 -5.00
CA ILE A 132 14.67 -2.45 -4.88
C ILE A 132 14.55 -1.03 -4.28
N GLY A 133 15.68 -0.36 -4.01
CA GLY A 133 15.69 0.98 -3.40
C GLY A 133 15.08 2.06 -4.29
N ASP A 134 14.05 2.75 -3.79
CA ASP A 134 13.49 3.96 -4.41
C ASP A 134 13.09 4.98 -3.32
N LYS A 135 13.57 6.22 -3.46
CA LYS A 135 13.26 7.32 -2.53
C LYS A 135 11.77 7.63 -2.48
N PHE A 136 11.06 7.51 -3.61
CA PHE A 136 9.61 7.73 -3.64
C PHE A 136 8.89 6.65 -2.82
N PHE A 137 9.27 5.37 -2.95
CA PHE A 137 8.68 4.32 -2.14
C PHE A 137 8.98 4.50 -0.65
N VAL A 138 10.19 4.93 -0.26
CA VAL A 138 10.49 5.25 1.14
C VAL A 138 9.59 6.36 1.66
N ILE A 139 9.45 7.48 0.92
CA ILE A 139 8.58 8.59 1.32
C ILE A 139 7.12 8.14 1.45
N HIS A 140 6.64 7.33 0.50
CA HIS A 140 5.31 6.74 0.55
C HIS A 140 5.07 5.92 1.82
N HIS A 141 6.01 5.04 2.16
CA HIS A 141 5.92 4.20 3.37
C HIS A 141 5.92 5.05 4.63
N LEU A 142 6.81 6.04 4.73
CA LEU A 142 6.87 6.93 5.89
C LEU A 142 5.61 7.79 6.04
N ALA A 143 5.06 8.30 4.93
CA ALA A 143 3.82 9.06 4.94
C ALA A 143 2.63 8.21 5.39
N ALA A 144 2.53 6.96 4.91
CA ALA A 144 1.50 6.01 5.32
C ALA A 144 1.64 5.62 6.80
N LEU A 145 2.85 5.26 7.25
CA LEU A 145 3.12 4.90 8.65
C LEU A 145 2.83 6.06 9.60
N TYR A 146 3.14 7.30 9.21
CA TYR A 146 2.82 8.48 10.01
C TYR A 146 1.31 8.67 10.19
N ALA A 147 0.52 8.47 9.13
CA ALA A 147 -0.94 8.49 9.24
C ALA A 147 -1.48 7.32 10.07
N TYR A 148 -0.96 6.11 9.87
CA TYR A 148 -1.42 4.91 10.57
C TYR A 148 -1.09 4.89 12.06
N TYR A 149 -0.02 5.56 12.49
CA TYR A 149 0.25 5.77 13.92
C TYR A 149 -0.98 6.34 14.65
N TYR A 150 -1.63 7.34 14.04
CA TYR A 150 -2.80 7.98 14.61
C TYR A 150 -4.07 7.12 14.54
N VAL A 151 -4.24 6.36 13.46
CA VAL A 151 -5.37 5.44 13.31
C VAL A 151 -5.27 4.33 14.35
N LEU A 152 -4.10 3.69 14.50
CA LEU A 152 -3.89 2.59 15.42
C LEU A 152 -3.91 3.06 16.89
N GLY A 153 -3.18 4.14 17.18
CA GLY A 153 -3.03 4.65 18.55
C GLY A 153 -4.23 5.44 19.08
N GLN A 154 -4.86 6.28 18.24
CA GLN A 154 -5.94 7.18 18.68
C GLN A 154 -7.31 6.80 18.09
N GLY A 155 -7.37 5.85 17.14
CA GLY A 155 -8.65 5.40 16.57
C GLY A 155 -9.35 6.42 15.68
N MET A 156 -8.68 7.49 15.30
CA MET A 156 -9.27 8.57 14.52
C MET A 156 -9.04 8.40 13.01
N LEU A 157 -9.90 9.04 12.23
CA LEU A 157 -9.90 9.04 10.76
C LEU A 157 -9.96 7.64 10.12
N PRO A 158 -10.74 6.68 10.67
CA PRO A 158 -10.75 5.31 10.17
C PRO A 158 -11.25 5.21 8.72
N TYR A 159 -12.27 6.00 8.36
CA TYR A 159 -12.77 6.02 6.98
C TYR A 159 -11.68 6.49 6.02
N PHE A 160 -10.98 7.58 6.33
CA PHE A 160 -9.95 8.13 5.46
C PHE A 160 -8.76 7.17 5.32
N ALA A 161 -8.39 6.47 6.39
CA ALA A 161 -7.34 5.45 6.34
C ALA A 161 -7.74 4.26 5.46
N ASN A 162 -8.96 3.74 5.65
CA ASN A 162 -9.47 2.63 4.85
C ASN A 162 -9.64 3.02 3.38
N PHE A 163 -10.20 4.19 3.10
CA PHE A 163 -10.40 4.69 1.75
C PHE A 163 -9.09 4.82 0.98
N ARG A 164 -7.98 5.17 1.66
CA ARG A 164 -6.65 5.22 1.04
C ARG A 164 -6.08 3.85 0.70
N LEU A 165 -6.50 2.78 1.38
CA LEU A 165 -6.08 1.40 1.07
C LEU A 165 -6.63 0.91 -0.28
N LEU A 166 -7.67 1.55 -0.85
CA LEU A 166 -8.12 1.26 -2.22
C LEU A 166 -6.98 1.33 -3.24
N ALA A 167 -5.98 2.19 -3.00
CA ALA A 167 -4.82 2.34 -3.85
C ALA A 167 -4.07 1.01 -4.08
N GLU A 168 -4.10 0.09 -3.11
CA GLU A 168 -3.43 -1.21 -3.19
C GLU A 168 -3.97 -2.11 -4.30
N PHE A 169 -5.24 -1.96 -4.70
CA PHE A 169 -5.82 -2.77 -5.79
C PHE A 169 -5.11 -2.64 -7.14
N SER A 170 -4.39 -1.53 -7.35
CA SER A 170 -3.60 -1.35 -8.56
C SER A 170 -2.24 -2.07 -8.52
N THR A 171 -1.73 -2.38 -7.32
CA THR A 171 -0.40 -2.97 -7.10
C THR A 171 -0.21 -4.30 -7.84
N PRO A 172 -1.17 -5.25 -7.85
CA PRO A 172 -1.05 -6.49 -8.62
C PRO A 172 -0.81 -6.26 -10.12
N CYS A 173 -1.53 -5.31 -10.73
CA CYS A 173 -1.39 -5.02 -12.16
C CYS A 173 -0.03 -4.36 -12.48
N VAL A 174 0.46 -3.51 -11.57
CA VAL A 174 1.78 -2.87 -11.66
C VAL A 174 2.90 -3.91 -11.55
N ASN A 175 2.79 -4.85 -10.61
CA ASN A 175 3.74 -5.94 -10.44
C ASN A 175 3.71 -6.92 -11.61
N GLN A 176 2.52 -7.26 -12.11
CA GLN A 176 2.35 -8.12 -13.27
C GLN A 176 3.04 -7.58 -14.52
N ARG A 177 3.01 -6.26 -14.73
CA ARG A 177 3.74 -5.63 -15.84
C ARG A 177 5.24 -5.86 -15.73
N TRP A 178 5.80 -5.73 -14.52
CA TRP A 178 7.22 -5.99 -14.30
C TRP A 178 7.57 -7.47 -14.48
N PHE A 179 6.71 -8.39 -14.03
CA PHE A 179 6.91 -9.83 -14.28
C PHE A 179 6.96 -10.14 -15.78
N PHE A 180 6.09 -9.55 -16.59
CA PHE A 180 6.19 -9.71 -18.05
C PHE A 180 7.49 -9.17 -18.62
N GLU A 181 7.97 -8.02 -18.14
CA GLU A 181 9.22 -7.42 -18.58
C GLU A 181 10.42 -8.31 -18.26
N VAL A 182 10.53 -8.80 -17.02
CA VAL A 182 11.67 -9.62 -16.60
C VAL A 182 11.68 -11.01 -17.23
N LEU A 183 10.50 -11.54 -17.57
CA LEU A 183 10.35 -12.80 -18.29
C LEU A 183 10.55 -12.66 -19.81
N GLY A 184 10.78 -11.43 -20.32
CA GLY A 184 11.04 -11.18 -21.74
C GLY A 184 9.80 -11.22 -22.64
N TYR A 185 8.60 -11.02 -22.09
CA TYR A 185 7.38 -10.97 -22.90
C TYR A 185 7.38 -9.72 -23.80
N PRO A 186 7.12 -9.85 -25.12
CA PRO A 186 7.02 -8.70 -26.01
C PRO A 186 5.98 -7.69 -25.52
N LYS A 187 6.29 -6.40 -25.61
CA LYS A 187 5.38 -5.31 -25.19
C LYS A 187 4.06 -5.30 -25.95
N VAL A 188 4.07 -5.77 -27.19
CA VAL A 188 2.89 -5.87 -28.07
C VAL A 188 2.16 -7.21 -27.96
N SER A 189 2.64 -8.13 -27.11
CA SER A 189 1.95 -9.40 -26.88
C SER A 189 0.58 -9.14 -26.23
N LYS A 190 -0.44 -9.93 -26.63
CA LYS A 190 -1.81 -9.84 -26.09
C LYS A 190 -1.86 -9.76 -24.54
N PRO A 191 -1.19 -10.65 -23.77
CA PRO A 191 -1.25 -10.58 -22.31
C PRO A 191 -0.60 -9.32 -21.73
N ASN A 192 0.53 -8.86 -22.30
CA ASN A 192 1.21 -7.66 -21.81
C ASN A 192 0.41 -6.39 -22.14
N MET A 193 -0.18 -6.31 -23.33
CA MET A 193 -1.09 -5.21 -23.70
C MET A 193 -2.34 -5.19 -22.83
N ALA A 194 -2.99 -6.34 -22.61
CA ALA A 194 -4.18 -6.44 -21.77
C ALA A 194 -3.87 -6.00 -20.34
N ASN A 195 -2.77 -6.48 -19.74
CA ASN A 195 -2.35 -6.03 -18.42
C ASN A 195 -1.99 -4.54 -18.40
N GLY A 196 -1.36 -4.01 -19.46
CA GLY A 196 -1.06 -2.57 -19.56
C GLY A 196 -2.31 -1.70 -19.52
N VAL A 197 -3.35 -2.07 -20.27
CA VAL A 197 -4.64 -1.38 -20.27
C VAL A 197 -5.35 -1.54 -18.92
N LEU A 198 -5.41 -2.77 -18.38
CA LEU A 198 -6.00 -3.05 -17.08
C LEU A 198 -5.30 -2.26 -15.96
N MET A 199 -3.97 -2.25 -15.95
CA MET A 199 -3.16 -1.48 -15.01
C MET A 199 -3.49 0.01 -15.10
N ALA A 200 -3.59 0.60 -16.29
CA ALA A 200 -3.95 2.01 -16.44
C ALA A 200 -5.37 2.30 -15.94
N PHE A 201 -6.33 1.44 -16.26
CA PHE A 201 -7.71 1.58 -15.84
C PHE A 201 -7.87 1.46 -14.32
N VAL A 202 -7.37 0.38 -13.72
CA VAL A 202 -7.44 0.15 -12.27
C VAL A 202 -6.70 1.25 -11.52
N PHE A 203 -5.49 1.62 -11.95
CA PHE A 203 -4.73 2.69 -11.31
C PHE A 203 -5.49 4.03 -11.36
N PHE A 204 -6.10 4.38 -12.50
CA PHE A 204 -6.93 5.56 -12.60
C PHE A 204 -8.12 5.51 -11.63
N LEU A 205 -8.88 4.41 -11.63
CA LEU A 205 -10.07 4.28 -10.79
C LEU A 205 -9.74 4.39 -9.30
N VAL A 206 -8.82 3.56 -8.81
CA VAL A 206 -8.62 3.41 -7.36
C VAL A 206 -7.63 4.40 -6.75
N ARG A 207 -6.94 5.21 -7.58
CA ARG A 207 -6.02 6.25 -7.10
C ARG A 207 -6.41 7.66 -7.53
N ILE A 208 -6.91 7.87 -8.75
CA ILE A 208 -7.18 9.21 -9.29
C ILE A 208 -8.66 9.58 -9.19
N ALA A 209 -9.55 8.72 -9.70
CA ALA A 209 -10.98 8.99 -9.73
C ALA A 209 -11.61 9.07 -8.33
N VAL A 210 -10.98 8.44 -7.33
CA VAL A 210 -11.39 8.51 -5.92
C VAL A 210 -10.96 9.79 -5.20
N MET A 211 -10.00 10.56 -5.73
CA MET A 211 -9.50 11.78 -5.08
C MET A 211 -10.62 12.82 -4.84
N PRO A 212 -11.50 13.15 -5.80
CA PRO A 212 -12.58 14.11 -5.57
C PRO A 212 -13.52 13.68 -4.43
N VAL A 213 -13.85 12.39 -4.35
CA VAL A 213 -14.69 11.83 -3.28
C VAL A 213 -13.98 11.95 -1.93
N TYR A 214 -12.69 11.63 -1.88
CA TYR A 214 -11.87 11.78 -0.67
C TYR A 214 -11.86 13.22 -0.15
N TYR A 215 -11.55 14.18 -1.02
CA TYR A 215 -11.48 15.58 -0.64
C TYR A 215 -12.85 16.20 -0.35
N SER A 216 -13.91 15.76 -1.02
CA SER A 216 -15.28 16.17 -0.69
C SER A 216 -15.65 15.78 0.74
N ARG A 217 -15.35 14.53 1.15
CA ARG A 217 -15.56 14.05 2.53
C ARG A 217 -14.67 14.76 3.55
N MET A 218 -13.44 15.07 3.16
CA MET A 218 -12.54 15.87 4.01
C MET A 218 -13.07 17.29 4.22
N CYS A 219 -13.55 17.95 3.16
CA CYS A 219 -14.16 19.27 3.23
C CYS A 219 -15.45 19.28 4.05
N SER A 220 -16.29 18.24 3.99
CA SER A 220 -17.51 18.17 4.80
C SER A 220 -17.24 18.07 6.30
N VAL A 221 -16.07 17.54 6.68
CA VAL A 221 -15.64 17.45 8.08
C VAL A 221 -14.98 18.76 8.52
N TYR A 222 -14.37 19.51 7.62
CA TYR A 222 -13.62 20.72 7.94
C TYR A 222 -14.52 21.76 8.65
N GLY A 223 -14.05 22.30 9.78
CA GLY A 223 -14.80 23.29 10.56
C GLY A 223 -15.90 22.72 11.46
N THR A 224 -16.10 21.40 11.48
CA THR A 224 -17.03 20.75 12.42
C THR A 224 -16.39 20.48 13.78
N GLU A 225 -17.20 20.23 14.81
CA GLU A 225 -16.71 19.80 16.13
C GLU A 225 -15.84 18.54 16.03
N ALA A 226 -16.22 17.59 15.16
CA ALA A 226 -15.45 16.36 14.92
C ALA A 226 -14.02 16.65 14.45
N PHE A 227 -13.84 17.65 13.57
CA PHE A 227 -12.52 18.10 13.12
C PHE A 227 -11.70 18.71 14.24
N TYR A 228 -12.32 19.55 15.08
CA TYR A 228 -11.61 20.21 16.19
C TYR A 228 -11.25 19.26 17.34
N LYS A 229 -11.88 18.09 17.44
CA LYS A 229 -11.47 17.01 18.36
C LYS A 229 -10.24 16.24 17.89
N VAL A 230 -9.95 16.20 16.59
CA VAL A 230 -8.75 15.53 16.05
C VAL A 230 -7.52 16.26 16.57
N SER A 231 -6.52 15.54 17.09
CA SER A 231 -5.29 16.17 17.58
C SER A 231 -4.57 16.95 16.48
N PHE A 232 -3.80 17.99 16.83
CA PHE A 232 -3.06 18.78 15.84
C PHE A 232 -2.14 17.90 14.98
N GLY A 233 -1.45 16.96 15.62
CA GLY A 233 -0.63 15.97 14.92
C GLY A 233 -1.44 15.08 13.98
N GLY A 234 -2.64 14.65 14.38
CA GLY A 234 -3.57 13.91 13.53
C GLY A 234 -4.00 14.66 12.28
N ARG A 235 -4.36 15.94 12.43
CA ARG A 235 -4.75 16.79 11.30
C ARG A 235 -3.57 17.00 10.34
N SER A 236 -2.37 17.24 10.89
CA SER A 236 -1.15 17.36 10.10
C SER A 236 -0.87 16.07 9.31
N ALA A 237 -0.91 14.92 9.98
CA ALA A 237 -0.74 13.62 9.34
C ALA A 237 -1.77 13.39 8.24
N TRP A 238 -3.04 13.68 8.50
CA TRP A 238 -4.11 13.53 7.53
C TRP A 238 -3.89 14.36 6.26
N ILE A 239 -3.63 15.66 6.41
CA ILE A 239 -3.48 16.58 5.28
C ILE A 239 -2.17 16.31 4.52
N PHE A 240 -1.05 16.27 5.24
CA PHE A 240 0.27 16.19 4.63
C PHE A 240 0.51 14.83 3.95
N SER A 241 0.16 13.72 4.60
CA SER A 241 0.28 12.40 3.97
C SER A 241 -0.60 12.28 2.73
N SER A 242 -1.83 12.80 2.78
CA SER A 242 -2.74 12.82 1.63
C SER A 242 -2.16 13.54 0.43
N ILE A 243 -1.68 14.76 0.60
CA ILE A 243 -1.09 15.56 -0.48
C ILE A 243 0.15 14.86 -1.04
N CYS A 244 1.02 14.35 -0.18
CA CYS A 244 2.24 13.65 -0.59
C CYS A 244 1.91 12.42 -1.45
N LEU A 245 1.00 11.57 -0.97
CA LEU A 245 0.55 10.37 -1.68
C LEU A 245 -0.12 10.70 -3.01
N ASP A 246 -0.92 11.76 -3.06
CA ASP A 246 -1.65 12.17 -4.26
C ASP A 246 -0.74 12.73 -5.35
N ILE A 247 0.24 13.54 -4.99
CA ILE A 247 1.26 14.02 -5.94
C ILE A 247 1.96 12.82 -6.58
N MET A 248 2.36 11.84 -5.76
CA MET A 248 3.00 10.62 -6.25
C MET A 248 2.08 9.81 -7.18
N ASN A 249 0.81 9.64 -6.82
CA ASN A 249 -0.19 8.95 -7.63
C ASN A 249 -0.39 9.64 -9.00
N VAL A 250 -0.48 10.96 -9.03
CA VAL A 250 -0.60 11.72 -10.28
C VAL A 250 0.65 11.56 -11.15
N MET A 251 1.84 11.66 -10.55
CA MET A 251 3.11 11.45 -11.25
C MET A 251 3.19 10.04 -11.88
N TRP A 252 2.80 9.00 -11.14
CA TRP A 252 2.77 7.63 -11.63
C TRP A 252 1.71 7.41 -12.71
N MET A 253 0.51 7.98 -12.55
CA MET A 253 -0.53 7.94 -13.57
C MET A 253 -0.04 8.54 -14.88
N HIS A 254 0.63 9.70 -14.83
CA HIS A 254 1.21 10.32 -16.02
C HIS A 254 2.22 9.39 -16.72
N LYS A 255 3.11 8.72 -15.96
CA LYS A 255 4.07 7.74 -16.49
C LYS A 255 3.36 6.53 -17.12
N ILE A 256 2.31 6.01 -16.48
CA ILE A 256 1.52 4.88 -16.97
C ILE A 256 0.79 5.24 -18.27
N ALA A 257 0.10 6.38 -18.30
CA ALA A 257 -0.63 6.87 -19.47
C ALA A 257 0.30 7.06 -20.67
N ARG A 258 1.46 7.72 -20.46
CA ARG A 258 2.47 7.91 -21.50
C ARG A 258 3.02 6.58 -22.03
N GLY A 259 3.22 5.60 -21.14
CA GLY A 259 3.63 4.25 -21.51
C GLY A 259 2.60 3.54 -22.38
N CYS A 260 1.32 3.56 -21.97
CA CYS A 260 0.22 2.95 -22.72
C CYS A 260 0.03 3.62 -24.08
N TYR A 261 0.06 4.95 -24.15
CA TYR A 261 -0.08 5.70 -25.40
C TYR A 261 1.01 5.32 -26.42
N LYS A 262 2.27 5.21 -25.98
CA LYS A 262 3.38 4.79 -26.85
C LYS A 262 3.17 3.39 -27.43
N VAL A 263 2.74 2.43 -26.62
CA VAL A 263 2.51 1.05 -27.07
C VAL A 263 1.35 0.97 -28.06
N LEU A 264 0.25 1.69 -27.80
CA LEU A 264 -0.91 1.75 -28.69
C LEU A 264 -0.56 2.38 -30.05
N LEU A 265 0.25 3.44 -30.06
CA LEU A 265 0.75 4.04 -31.30
C LEU A 265 1.65 3.07 -32.09
N SER A 266 2.59 2.40 -31.43
CA SER A 266 3.48 1.43 -32.08
C SER A 266 2.72 0.25 -32.68
N SER A 267 1.71 -0.27 -31.96
CA SER A 267 0.84 -1.35 -32.47
C SER A 267 -0.03 -0.91 -33.65
N ARG A 268 -0.45 0.36 -33.69
CA ARG A 268 -1.16 0.93 -34.85
C ARG A 268 -0.25 1.12 -36.06
N ARG A 269 1.05 1.41 -35.88
CA ARG A 269 2.00 1.55 -36.99
C ARG A 269 2.45 0.20 -37.58
N SER A 270 2.49 -0.88 -36.80
CA SER A 270 2.86 -2.21 -37.30
C SER A 270 1.73 -2.93 -38.04
N LYS A 271 0.46 -2.52 -37.86
CA LYS A 271 -0.69 -3.06 -38.61
C LYS A 271 -0.76 -2.67 -40.10
N PRO A 272 -0.52 -1.41 -40.53
CA PRO A 272 -0.64 -1.02 -41.94
C PRO A 272 0.38 -1.71 -42.87
N GLU A 273 1.62 -1.94 -42.42
CA GLU A 273 2.64 -2.61 -43.26
C GLU A 273 2.32 -4.09 -43.56
N SER A 274 1.56 -4.76 -42.69
CA SER A 274 1.18 -6.17 -42.89
C SER A 274 0.02 -6.38 -43.87
N GLN A 275 -0.74 -5.33 -44.21
CA GLN A 275 -1.85 -5.41 -45.17
C GLN A 275 -1.46 -5.06 -46.60
N GLU A 276 -0.31 -4.40 -46.82
CA GLU A 276 0.13 -3.99 -48.16
C GLU A 276 0.96 -5.08 -48.87
N ASN A 277 1.65 -5.95 -48.13
CA ASN A 277 2.47 -7.05 -48.68
C ASN A 277 1.70 -8.37 -48.92
N GLY A 278 0.38 -8.38 -48.81
CA GLY A 278 -0.47 -9.58 -48.97
C GLY A 278 -1.19 -9.69 -50.32
N LYS A 279 -0.93 -8.80 -51.28
CA LYS A 279 -1.55 -8.82 -52.62
C LYS A 279 -0.48 -8.89 -53.71
N THR A 280 0.23 -10.00 -53.77
CA THR A 280 0.93 -10.45 -54.98
C THR A 280 0.91 -11.97 -54.98
N ASN A 281 -0.15 -12.52 -55.58
CA ASN A 281 -0.18 -13.68 -56.49
C ASN A 281 -1.64 -14.01 -56.81
#